data_AF-A0A843S6I9-F1
#
_entry.id   AF-A0A843S6I9-F1
#
_cell.length_a   1.000
_cell.length_b   1.000
_cell.length_c   1.000
_cell.angle_alpha   90.00
_cell.angle_beta   90.00
_cell.angle_gamma   90.00
#
_symmetry.space_group_name_H-M   'P 1'
#
loop_
_entity.id
_entity.type
_entity.pdbx_description
1 polymer ?
#
loop_
_entity_poly.entity_id
_entity_poly.type
_entity_poly.pdbx_seq_one_letter_code
_entity_poly.pdbx_strand_id
1 'polypeptide(L)'
;MTAEQMDRGIKALERIAMALAAMYAEQLKGLDQPAKAKRLSHLGFSNVQIASALGTTANSVNVSLHRARKRPKASQRSRRERKQ
;
A
#
# COMPACT_ATOMS: atom_id res chain seq x y z
N MET A 1 -22.46 -21.84 16.03
CA MET A 1 -21.01 -21.90 15.76
C MET A 1 -20.28 -21.79 17.07
N THR A 2 -19.30 -22.65 17.32
CA THR A 2 -18.43 -22.53 18.50
C THR A 2 -17.39 -21.42 18.30
N ALA A 3 -16.83 -20.88 19.38
CA ALA A 3 -15.79 -19.85 19.31
C ALA A 3 -14.57 -20.31 18.48
N GLU A 4 -14.20 -21.60 18.58
CA GLU A 4 -13.12 -22.19 17.78
C GLU A 4 -13.44 -22.24 16.28
N GLN A 5 -14.68 -22.52 15.91
CA GLN A 5 -15.11 -22.50 14.50
C GLN A 5 -15.05 -21.08 13.93
N MET A 6 -15.42 -20.07 14.73
CA MET A 6 -15.31 -18.66 14.34
C MET A 6 -13.85 -18.23 14.15
N ASP A 7 -12.96 -18.58 15.09
CA ASP A 7 -11.52 -18.26 14.99
C ASP A 7 -10.87 -18.90 13.75
N ARG A 8 -11.18 -20.17 13.46
CA ARG A 8 -10.70 -20.83 12.23
C ARG A 8 -11.23 -20.14 10.97
N GLY A 9 -12.49 -19.72 10.98
CA GLY A 9 -13.10 -18.97 9.87
C GLY A 9 -12.40 -17.63 9.62
N ILE A 10 -12.14 -16.86 10.69
CA ILE A 10 -11.43 -15.57 10.61
C ILE A 10 -10.02 -15.78 10.04
N LYS A 11 -9.25 -16.74 10.56
CA LYS A 11 -7.90 -17.05 10.05
C LYS A 11 -7.91 -17.48 8.58
N ALA A 12 -8.92 -18.23 8.14
CA ALA A 12 -9.07 -18.59 6.74
C ALA A 12 -9.33 -17.36 5.86
N LEU A 13 -10.19 -16.45 6.29
CA LEU A 13 -10.46 -15.18 5.60
C LEU A 13 -9.23 -14.29 5.52
N GLU A 14 -8.43 -14.19 6.59
CA GLU A 14 -7.17 -13.44 6.59
C GLU A 14 -6.17 -14.00 5.57
N ARG A 15 -6.05 -15.34 5.47
CA ARG A 15 -5.20 -16.00 4.49
C ARG A 15 -5.66 -15.73 3.05
N ILE A 16 -6.98 -15.77 2.81
CA ILE A 16 -7.57 -15.45 1.50
C ILE A 16 -7.30 -13.99 1.14
N ALA A 17 -7.51 -13.06 2.08
CA ALA A 17 -7.24 -11.65 1.86
C ALA A 17 -5.77 -11.38 1.52
N MET A 18 -4.84 -12.05 2.20
CA MET A 18 -3.40 -11.97 1.90
C MET A 18 -3.05 -12.53 0.52
N ALA A 19 -3.63 -13.66 0.13
CA ALA A 19 -3.41 -14.24 -1.20
C ALA A 19 -3.91 -13.31 -2.31
N LEU A 20 -5.11 -12.73 -2.14
CA LEU A 20 -5.67 -11.75 -3.08
C LEU A 20 -4.82 -10.48 -3.16
N ALA A 21 -4.30 -9.99 -2.03
CA ALA A 21 -3.39 -8.85 -2.01
C ALA A 21 -2.10 -9.12 -2.78
N ALA A 22 -1.52 -10.33 -2.66
CA ALA A 22 -0.33 -10.72 -3.40
C ALA A 22 -0.61 -10.80 -4.91
N MET A 23 -1.73 -11.41 -5.31
CA MET A 23 -2.15 -11.45 -6.73
C MET A 23 -2.39 -10.05 -7.29
N TYR A 24 -3.03 -9.17 -6.52
CA TYR A 24 -3.23 -7.78 -6.91
C TYR A 24 -1.90 -7.05 -7.04
N ALA A 25 -0.98 -7.24 -6.09
CA ALA A 25 0.35 -6.65 -6.13
C ALA A 25 1.13 -7.04 -7.41
N GLU A 26 0.96 -8.27 -7.91
CA GLU A 26 1.53 -8.68 -9.20
C GLU A 26 0.98 -7.88 -10.38
N GLN A 27 -0.32 -7.59 -10.39
CA GLN A 27 -0.93 -6.73 -11.42
C GLN A 27 -0.42 -5.29 -11.35
N LEU A 28 0.11 -4.87 -10.20
CA LEU A 28 0.69 -3.54 -10.02
C LEU A 28 2.15 -3.46 -10.47
N LYS A 29 2.78 -4.51 -11.03
CA LYS A 29 4.23 -4.53 -11.35
C LYS A 29 4.72 -3.27 -12.08
N GLY A 30 3.94 -2.70 -13.00
CA GLY A 30 4.26 -1.46 -13.75
C GLY A 30 4.14 -0.13 -12.98
N LEU A 31 3.70 -0.15 -11.72
CA LEU A 31 3.61 1.04 -10.88
C LEU A 31 4.85 1.23 -10.00
N ASP A 32 5.11 2.49 -9.64
CA ASP A 32 6.13 2.82 -8.65
C ASP A 32 5.73 2.35 -7.23
N GLN A 33 6.73 2.15 -6.37
CA GLN A 33 6.51 1.68 -4.99
C GLN A 33 5.51 2.56 -4.20
N PRO A 34 5.54 3.91 -4.30
CA PRO A 34 4.55 4.79 -3.70
C PRO A 34 3.11 4.51 -4.15
N ALA A 35 2.85 4.32 -5.45
CA ALA A 35 1.50 4.02 -5.93
C ALA A 35 1.03 2.63 -5.51
N LYS A 36 1.93 1.62 -5.50
CA LYS A 36 1.63 0.27 -4.98
C LYS A 36 1.19 0.32 -3.51
N ALA A 37 1.99 0.98 -2.67
CA ALA A 37 1.70 1.13 -1.24
C ALA A 37 0.38 1.89 -1.01
N LYS A 38 0.14 2.95 -1.77
CA LYS A 38 -1.11 3.74 -1.66
C LYS A 38 -2.35 2.93 -2.01
N ARG A 39 -2.31 2.13 -3.08
CA ARG A 39 -3.45 1.30 -3.49
C ARG A 39 -3.78 0.23 -2.45
N LEU A 40 -2.76 -0.46 -1.92
CA LEU A 40 -2.98 -1.47 -0.87
C LEU A 40 -3.47 -0.82 0.44
N SER A 41 -2.98 0.37 0.79
CA SER A 41 -3.48 1.11 1.95
C SER A 41 -4.97 1.50 1.80
N HIS A 42 -5.44 1.85 0.60
CA HIS A 42 -6.86 2.13 0.36
C HIS A 42 -7.76 0.89 0.52
N LEU A 43 -7.21 -0.31 0.39
CA LEU A 43 -7.92 -1.57 0.64
C LEU A 43 -7.95 -1.94 2.13
N GLY A 44 -7.40 -1.09 3.02
CA GLY A 44 -7.42 -1.30 4.46
C GLY A 44 -6.26 -2.14 5.01
N PHE A 45 -5.29 -2.53 4.18
CA PHE A 45 -4.13 -3.28 4.66
C PHE A 45 -3.23 -2.41 5.56
N SER A 46 -2.76 -2.99 6.66
CA SER A 46 -1.76 -2.39 7.52
C SER A 46 -0.39 -2.32 6.83
N ASN A 47 0.49 -1.43 7.30
CA ASN A 47 1.84 -1.30 6.75
C ASN A 47 2.64 -2.62 6.79
N VAL A 48 2.41 -3.47 7.80
CA VAL A 48 3.08 -4.78 7.93
C VAL A 48 2.57 -5.75 6.86
N GLN A 49 1.25 -5.80 6.63
CA GLN A 49 0.65 -6.64 5.58
C GLN A 49 1.10 -6.18 4.18
N ILE A 50 1.13 -4.87 3.94
CA ILE A 50 1.63 -4.29 2.69
C ILE A 50 3.10 -4.66 2.49
N ALA A 51 3.93 -4.57 3.54
CA ALA A 51 5.34 -4.92 3.49
C ALA A 51 5.53 -6.40 3.12
N SER A 52 4.74 -7.29 3.73
CA SER A 52 4.75 -8.72 3.41
C SER A 52 4.30 -8.98 1.96
N ALA A 53 3.27 -8.29 1.47
CA ALA A 53 2.76 -8.47 0.10
C ALA A 53 3.73 -7.94 -0.97
N LEU A 54 4.50 -6.89 -0.66
CA LEU A 54 5.45 -6.27 -1.57
C LEU A 54 6.90 -6.76 -1.41
N GLY A 55 7.16 -7.69 -0.49
CA GLY A 55 8.52 -8.17 -0.20
C GLY A 55 9.46 -7.07 0.31
N THR A 56 8.97 -6.16 1.16
CA THR A 56 9.74 -5.02 1.68
C THR A 56 9.57 -4.87 3.19
N THR A 57 10.07 -3.78 3.78
CA THR A 57 9.93 -3.50 5.22
C THR A 57 8.80 -2.51 5.49
N ALA A 58 8.18 -2.59 6.67
CA ALA A 58 7.13 -1.65 7.09
C ALA A 58 7.60 -0.19 7.06
N ASN A 59 8.89 0.06 7.33
CA ASN A 59 9.47 1.40 7.23
C ASN A 59 9.51 1.91 5.79
N SER A 60 9.91 1.05 4.84
CA SER A 60 9.90 1.35 3.40
C SER A 60 8.49 1.70 2.91
N VAL A 61 7.47 0.98 3.39
CA VAL A 61 6.06 1.29 3.11
C VAL A 61 5.67 2.65 3.67
N ASN A 62 6.05 2.96 4.90
CA ASN A 62 5.76 4.26 5.54
C ASN A 62 6.36 5.43 4.74
N VAL A 63 7.62 5.31 4.34
CA VAL A 63 8.30 6.29 3.48
C VAL A 63 7.59 6.42 2.13
N SER A 64 7.21 5.30 1.52
CA SER A 64 6.50 5.27 0.23
C SER A 64 5.13 5.95 0.31
N LEU A 65 4.35 5.70 1.37
CA LEU A 65 3.06 6.36 1.62
C LEU A 65 3.23 7.86 1.85
N HIS A 66 4.25 8.26 2.62
CA HIS A 66 4.55 9.67 2.85
C HIS A 66 4.92 10.39 1.54
N ARG A 67 5.72 9.74 0.67
CA ARG A 67 6.03 10.24 -0.68
C ARG A 67 4.77 10.34 -1.54
N ALA A 68 3.89 9.32 -1.52
CA ALA A 68 2.65 9.31 -2.27
C ALA A 68 1.65 10.42 -1.85
N ARG A 69 1.74 10.88 -0.60
CA ARG A 69 0.96 12.02 -0.07
C ARG A 69 1.55 13.37 -0.49
N LYS A 70 2.86 13.47 -0.70
CA LYS A 70 3.50 14.68 -1.19
C LYS A 70 3.24 14.82 -2.69
N ARG A 71 2.34 15.74 -3.06
CA ARG A 71 2.19 16.19 -4.45
C ARG A 71 3.57 16.60 -5.00
N PRO A 72 3.91 16.29 -6.26
CA PRO A 72 5.16 16.74 -6.85
C PRO A 72 5.21 18.27 -6.80
N LYS A 73 6.28 18.83 -6.22
CA LYS A 73 6.56 20.27 -6.13
C LYS A 73 6.87 20.92 -7.50
N ALA A 74 6.31 20.40 -8.59
CA ALA A 74 6.56 20.88 -9.95
C ALA A 74 5.92 22.25 -10.24
N SER A 75 5.00 22.76 -9.41
CA SER A 75 4.30 24.03 -9.66
C SER A 75 4.83 25.26 -8.91
N GLN A 76 5.81 25.11 -8.01
CA GLN A 76 6.36 26.27 -7.28
C GLN A 76 7.54 26.95 -7.98
N ARG A 77 8.25 26.25 -8.89
CA ARG A 77 9.38 26.85 -9.62
C ARG A 77 8.92 27.70 -10.81
N SER A 78 7.93 27.24 -11.59
CA SER A 78 7.42 27.98 -12.75
C SER A 78 6.62 29.25 -12.41
N ARG A 79 6.17 29.40 -11.15
CA ARG A 79 5.46 30.62 -10.69
C ARG A 79 6.41 31.74 -10.23
N ARG A 80 7.67 31.42 -9.93
CA ARG A 80 8.70 32.40 -9.57
C ARG A 80 9.41 32.96 -10.81
N GLU A 81 9.58 32.16 -11.86
CA GLU A 81 10.20 32.58 -13.13
C GLU A 81 9.25 33.38 -14.03
N ARG A 82 7.93 33.34 -13.82
CA ARG A 82 6.95 34.19 -14.55
C ARG A 82 6.73 35.58 -13.92
N LYS A 83 7.48 35.95 -12.88
CA LYS A 83 7.37 37.23 -12.17
C LYS A 83 8.68 38.04 -12.15
N GLN A 84 9.70 37.56 -12.85
CA GLN A 84 10.89 38.33 -13.22
C GLN A 84 10.78 38.67 -14.71
#